data_AF-A0A364LLJ7-F1
#
_entry.id   AF-A0A364LLJ7-F1
#
_cell.length_a   1.000
_cell.length_b   1.000
_cell.length_c   1.000
_cell.angle_alpha   90.00
_cell.angle_beta   90.00
_cell.angle_gamma   90.00
#
_symmetry.space_group_name_H-M   'P 1'
#
loop_
_entity.id
_entity.type
_entity.pdbx_description
1 polymer ?
#
loop_
_entity_poly.entity_id
_entity_poly.type
_entity_poly.pdbx_seq_one_letter_code
_entity_poly.pdbx_strand_id
1 'polypeptide(L)'
;MSNINKAVHYANFHYYSKPLSVVNLRKLQIPYPVSLKKIQHKREDVPIQKEAGTFETYIRLSHGMPHASAAMESITQIDHIYTKYDADYDSSMLEICEKLGLGNNIALLLEMVQIATLFHDTGRLGDGMDLWDEDSGNHCEEYFREIYLKSPEFKKLSSEQKVKLAKLFGDAVRFKDNQATFMDLHAAIHPEVDYIRQLINMADTLEVIRTRDDFNPSRLPIAKRVSSEVMVKNIIPELVIPHRDKIIEEGRLSRKGRIVYPGFDDSQYIPKPGYNDQKIAASYFKKMQQYDAIVLKINETNIDEVISRTLQGIKDYIKDYQNHSGFQFAHDGFFSARYHGKLGVNRALFYQRLFESGAVSMDTKVLALHTLLISRDGGRTLKDYVYRGMNQRNSYTVIEQLCTHLSSYGPYDSVQAASIADFANGKSKMDPLPRLEGRRTGPELG
;
A
#
# COMPACT_ATOMS: atom_id res chain seq x y z
N MET A 1 -14.90 -4.22 5.36
CA MET A 1 -13.42 -4.14 5.28
C MET A 1 -12.89 -3.53 6.59
N SER A 2 -11.95 -4.18 7.27
CA SER A 2 -11.31 -3.64 8.49
C SER A 2 -10.52 -2.37 8.17
N ASN A 3 -10.22 -1.54 9.18
CA ASN A 3 -9.46 -0.31 8.97
C ASN A 3 -8.01 -0.59 8.53
N ILE A 4 -7.40 -1.66 9.04
CA ILE A 4 -6.08 -2.12 8.61
C ILE A 4 -6.10 -2.48 7.11
N ASN A 5 -7.11 -3.22 6.63
CA ASN A 5 -7.23 -3.57 5.22
C ASN A 5 -7.31 -2.30 4.34
N LYS A 6 -8.14 -1.32 4.75
CA LYS A 6 -8.22 -0.02 4.07
C LYS A 6 -6.87 0.70 4.04
N ALA A 7 -6.13 0.68 5.15
CA ALA A 7 -4.81 1.32 5.25
C ALA A 7 -3.77 0.64 4.36
N VAL A 8 -3.72 -0.70 4.34
CA VAL A 8 -2.84 -1.48 3.46
C VAL A 8 -3.14 -1.21 1.99
N HIS A 9 -4.42 -1.22 1.60
CA HIS A 9 -4.82 -0.88 0.25
C HIS A 9 -4.39 0.55 -0.12
N TYR A 10 -4.70 1.53 0.73
CA TYR A 10 -4.35 2.94 0.52
C TYR A 10 -2.83 3.13 0.38
N ALA A 11 -2.04 2.61 1.33
CA ALA A 11 -0.60 2.79 1.35
C ALA A 11 0.08 2.12 0.14
N ASN A 12 -0.38 0.91 -0.24
CA ASN A 12 0.13 0.24 -1.43
C ASN A 12 -0.21 1.02 -2.70
N PHE A 13 -1.47 1.43 -2.87
CA PHE A 13 -1.92 2.12 -4.08
C PHE A 13 -1.27 3.50 -4.26
N HIS A 14 -1.23 4.32 -3.19
CA HIS A 14 -0.74 5.69 -3.28
C HIS A 14 0.79 5.81 -3.17
N TYR A 15 1.50 4.83 -2.60
CA TYR A 15 2.95 4.96 -2.35
C TYR A 15 3.74 3.72 -2.81
N TYR A 16 3.53 2.55 -2.21
CA TYR A 16 4.46 1.42 -2.39
C TYR A 16 4.41 0.74 -3.76
N SER A 17 3.31 0.88 -4.50
CA SER A 17 3.19 0.42 -5.90
C SER A 17 3.68 1.45 -6.92
N LYS A 18 4.03 2.67 -6.49
CA LYS A 18 4.61 3.70 -7.35
C LYS A 18 6.12 3.51 -7.45
N PRO A 19 6.73 3.85 -8.59
CA PRO A 19 8.18 3.82 -8.71
C PRO A 19 8.86 4.85 -7.79
N LEU A 20 10.10 4.53 -7.40
CA LEU A 20 11.02 5.51 -6.81
C LEU A 20 11.47 6.48 -7.90
N SER A 21 11.46 7.78 -7.60
CA SER A 21 11.78 8.86 -8.55
C SER A 21 13.22 9.39 -8.43
N VAL A 22 13.90 9.11 -7.32
CA VAL A 22 15.30 9.46 -7.06
C VAL A 22 16.17 8.22 -7.21
N VAL A 23 17.12 8.29 -8.15
CA VAL A 23 18.06 7.20 -8.39
C VAL A 23 19.32 7.43 -7.58
N ASN A 24 19.77 6.40 -6.86
CA ASN A 24 21.06 6.43 -6.20
C ASN A 24 22.18 6.39 -7.26
N LEU A 25 22.84 7.53 -7.49
CA LEU A 25 23.89 7.67 -8.49
C LEU A 25 25.07 6.69 -8.31
N ARG A 26 25.36 6.25 -7.07
CA ARG A 26 26.40 5.25 -6.80
C ARG A 26 25.98 3.83 -7.21
N LYS A 27 24.69 3.60 -7.38
CA LYS A 27 24.09 2.34 -7.88
C LYS A 27 23.55 2.50 -9.30
N LEU A 28 23.80 3.63 -9.95
CA LEU A 28 23.37 3.89 -11.32
C LEU A 28 24.15 2.96 -12.26
N GLN A 29 23.49 1.90 -12.69
CA GLN A 29 23.93 1.09 -13.82
C GLN A 29 23.08 1.49 -15.03
N ILE A 30 23.67 1.47 -16.23
CA ILE A 30 22.94 1.60 -17.49
C ILE A 30 22.71 0.18 -18.00
N PRO A 31 21.45 -0.21 -18.31
CA PRO A 31 20.24 0.59 -18.32
C PRO A 31 19.73 0.96 -16.90
N TYR A 32 19.10 2.14 -16.77
CA TYR A 32 18.64 2.72 -15.50
C TYR A 32 17.99 1.67 -14.60
N PRO A 33 18.37 1.59 -13.30
CA PRO A 33 17.80 0.60 -12.40
C PRO A 33 16.30 0.82 -12.27
N VAL A 34 15.53 -0.23 -12.57
CA VAL A 34 14.07 -0.23 -12.41
C VAL A 34 13.77 -0.24 -10.90
N SER A 35 13.03 0.77 -10.43
CA SER A 35 12.66 0.89 -9.01
C SER A 35 11.56 -0.08 -8.58
N LEU A 36 10.89 -0.71 -9.54
CA LEU A 36 9.90 -1.76 -9.32
C LEU A 36 10.36 -3.09 -9.91
N LYS A 37 10.16 -4.17 -9.16
CA LYS A 37 10.35 -5.53 -9.63
C LYS A 37 9.01 -6.14 -10.02
N LYS A 38 8.95 -6.68 -11.23
CA LYS A 38 7.85 -7.55 -11.66
C LYS A 38 7.90 -8.86 -10.88
N ILE A 39 6.80 -9.22 -10.25
CA ILE A 39 6.61 -10.54 -9.60
C ILE A 39 5.41 -11.24 -10.21
N GLN A 40 5.49 -12.58 -10.28
CA GLN A 40 4.46 -13.42 -10.88
C GLN A 40 4.14 -14.59 -9.96
N HIS A 41 2.86 -14.91 -9.83
CA HIS A 41 2.36 -16.03 -9.03
C HIS A 41 1.45 -16.91 -9.89
N LYS A 42 1.67 -18.22 -9.88
CA LYS A 42 0.89 -19.17 -10.69
C LYS A 42 -0.54 -19.26 -10.18
N ARG A 43 -1.50 -19.40 -11.09
CA ARG A 43 -2.89 -19.73 -10.79
C ARG A 43 -2.99 -21.25 -10.68
N GLU A 44 -3.24 -21.77 -9.47
CA GLU A 44 -3.37 -23.22 -9.24
C GLU A 44 -4.76 -23.76 -9.65
N ASP A 45 -5.71 -22.89 -9.92
CA ASP A 45 -7.15 -23.19 -10.00
C ASP A 45 -7.75 -23.26 -11.42
N VAL A 46 -6.95 -23.15 -12.50
CA VAL A 46 -7.48 -23.17 -13.89
C VAL A 46 -6.51 -23.86 -14.88
N PRO A 47 -6.95 -24.75 -15.79
CA PRO A 47 -6.17 -25.24 -16.93
C PRO A 47 -6.00 -24.13 -17.99
N ILE A 48 -4.78 -23.86 -18.47
CA ILE A 48 -4.43 -22.53 -19.01
C ILE A 48 -4.05 -22.51 -20.50
N GLN A 49 -4.43 -21.42 -21.19
CA GLN A 49 -3.66 -20.84 -22.30
C GLN A 49 -2.42 -20.08 -21.76
N LYS A 50 -1.24 -20.25 -22.35
CA LYS A 50 0.10 -19.90 -21.83
C LYS A 50 0.29 -18.51 -21.17
N GLU A 51 -0.49 -17.47 -21.50
CA GLU A 51 -0.32 -16.08 -21.02
C GLU A 51 -1.29 -15.65 -19.88
N ALA A 52 -2.41 -16.35 -19.68
CA ALA A 52 -3.38 -16.07 -18.61
C ALA A 52 -3.09 -16.81 -17.28
N GLY A 53 -1.96 -17.54 -17.23
CA GLY A 53 -1.67 -18.52 -16.18
C GLY A 53 -1.06 -17.99 -14.89
N THR A 54 -0.82 -16.68 -14.82
CA THR A 54 -0.19 -16.05 -13.67
C THR A 54 -0.91 -14.77 -13.28
N PHE A 55 -0.94 -14.50 -11.99
CA PHE A 55 -1.14 -13.15 -11.47
C PHE A 55 0.18 -12.38 -11.54
N GLU A 56 0.13 -11.08 -11.82
CA GLU A 56 1.31 -10.23 -11.99
C GLU A 56 1.13 -8.89 -11.28
N THR A 57 2.18 -8.41 -10.62
CA THR A 57 2.24 -7.03 -10.13
C THR A 57 3.69 -6.52 -10.12
N TYR A 58 3.86 -5.23 -9.81
CA TYR A 58 5.14 -4.55 -9.67
C TYR A 58 5.31 -4.08 -8.23
N ILE A 59 6.43 -4.41 -7.59
CA ILE A 59 6.69 -4.09 -6.18
C ILE A 59 8.04 -3.43 -5.97
N ARG A 60 8.16 -2.58 -4.95
CA ARG A 60 9.45 -2.18 -4.38
C ARG A 60 9.99 -3.32 -3.50
N LEU A 61 11.22 -3.77 -3.74
CA LEU A 61 11.81 -4.89 -2.98
C LEU A 61 12.37 -4.48 -1.62
N SER A 62 13.04 -3.32 -1.56
CA SER A 62 13.70 -2.88 -0.33
C SER A 62 12.70 -2.19 0.58
N HIS A 63 12.25 -0.99 0.25
CA HIS A 63 11.32 -0.20 1.06
C HIS A 63 9.93 -0.18 0.41
N GLY A 64 9.36 -1.38 0.28
CA GLY A 64 8.04 -1.60 -0.31
C GLY A 64 7.05 -2.21 0.65
N MET A 65 5.88 -2.54 0.11
CA MET A 65 4.80 -3.19 0.86
C MET A 65 5.25 -4.47 1.61
N PRO A 66 6.14 -5.35 1.10
CA PRO A 66 6.63 -6.50 1.88
C PRO A 66 7.35 -6.14 3.18
N HIS A 67 8.10 -5.03 3.18
CA HIS A 67 8.80 -4.50 4.35
C HIS A 67 7.81 -3.81 5.30
N ALA A 68 7.03 -2.86 4.77
CA ALA A 68 6.12 -2.07 5.57
C ALA A 68 5.01 -2.91 6.24
N SER A 69 4.45 -3.91 5.54
CA SER A 69 3.49 -4.84 6.16
C SER A 69 4.12 -5.72 7.23
N ALA A 70 5.35 -6.20 7.02
CA ALA A 70 6.01 -7.05 8.00
C ALA A 70 6.36 -6.28 9.29
N ALA A 71 6.74 -5.00 9.17
CA ALA A 71 6.89 -4.09 10.31
C ALA A 71 5.54 -3.85 11.01
N MET A 72 4.48 -3.53 10.27
CA MET A 72 3.13 -3.37 10.84
C MET A 72 2.66 -4.63 11.59
N GLU A 73 2.86 -5.81 11.00
CA GLU A 73 2.48 -7.10 11.57
C GLU A 73 3.27 -7.44 12.84
N SER A 74 4.50 -6.92 13.00
CA SER A 74 5.33 -7.21 14.18
C SER A 74 4.90 -6.46 15.43
N ILE A 75 4.11 -5.37 15.29
CA ILE A 75 3.63 -4.56 16.42
C ILE A 75 2.92 -5.40 17.48
N THR A 76 2.10 -6.38 17.11
CA THR A 76 1.40 -7.24 18.08
C THR A 76 2.38 -8.06 18.93
N GLN A 77 3.46 -8.56 18.33
CA GLN A 77 4.47 -9.33 19.04
C GLN A 77 5.37 -8.41 19.89
N ILE A 78 5.66 -7.21 19.40
CA ILE A 78 6.42 -6.20 20.14
C ILE A 78 5.64 -5.74 21.37
N ASP A 79 4.35 -5.42 21.21
CA ASP A 79 3.43 -5.08 22.30
C ASP A 79 3.43 -6.15 23.39
N HIS A 80 3.29 -7.42 23.01
CA HIS A 80 3.38 -8.54 23.94
C HIS A 80 4.71 -8.58 24.73
N ILE A 81 5.84 -8.27 24.08
CA ILE A 81 7.15 -8.21 24.74
C ILE A 81 7.20 -7.05 25.74
N TYR A 82 6.67 -5.88 25.39
CA TYR A 82 6.59 -4.74 26.31
C TYR A 82 5.71 -5.06 27.52
N THR A 83 4.47 -5.55 27.31
CA THR A 83 3.57 -5.96 28.40
C THR A 83 4.20 -6.97 29.36
N LYS A 84 5.00 -7.91 28.85
CA LYS A 84 5.60 -8.98 29.67
C LYS A 84 6.83 -8.54 30.45
N TYR A 85 7.61 -7.58 29.93
CA TYR A 85 8.96 -7.29 30.44
C TYR A 85 9.20 -5.84 30.86
N ASP A 86 8.29 -4.92 30.53
CA ASP A 86 8.31 -3.53 30.97
C ASP A 86 7.14 -3.26 31.92
N ALA A 87 7.44 -3.08 33.21
CA ALA A 87 6.44 -2.99 34.26
C ALA A 87 5.51 -1.76 34.14
N ASP A 88 5.98 -0.70 33.49
CA ASP A 88 5.23 0.56 33.38
C ASP A 88 4.44 0.67 32.06
N TYR A 89 4.59 -0.30 31.16
CA TYR A 89 4.03 -0.22 29.81
C TYR A 89 2.50 -0.22 29.80
N ASP A 90 1.86 -1.22 30.42
CA ASP A 90 0.40 -1.37 30.37
C ASP A 90 -0.33 -0.19 31.03
N SER A 91 0.15 0.27 32.18
CA SER A 91 -0.42 1.43 32.89
C SER A 91 -0.25 2.71 32.05
N SER A 92 0.93 2.94 31.49
CA SER A 92 1.20 4.10 30.64
C SER A 92 0.34 4.08 29.38
N MET A 93 0.20 2.93 28.71
CA MET A 93 -0.61 2.81 27.50
C MET A 93 -2.09 3.08 27.79
N LEU A 94 -2.61 2.62 28.93
CA LEU A 94 -3.97 2.96 29.39
C LEU A 94 -4.13 4.47 29.61
N GLU A 95 -3.23 5.10 30.37
CA GLU A 95 -3.28 6.54 30.65
C GLU A 95 -3.17 7.38 29.38
N ILE A 96 -2.29 6.99 28.45
CA ILE A 96 -2.17 7.62 27.13
C ILE A 96 -3.50 7.52 26.36
N CYS A 97 -4.15 6.36 26.34
CA CYS A 97 -5.45 6.20 25.68
C CYS A 97 -6.51 7.15 26.27
N GLU A 98 -6.57 7.26 27.59
CA GLU A 98 -7.49 8.17 28.28
C GLU A 98 -7.21 9.63 27.90
N LYS A 99 -5.95 10.06 27.94
CA LYS A 99 -5.52 11.43 27.59
C LYS A 99 -5.81 11.79 26.12
N LEU A 100 -5.73 10.81 25.22
CA LEU A 100 -6.06 10.99 23.80
C LEU A 100 -7.57 10.93 23.51
N GLY A 101 -8.41 10.70 24.53
CA GLY A 101 -9.86 10.60 24.37
C GLY A 101 -10.33 9.27 23.76
N LEU A 102 -9.47 8.25 23.75
CA LEU A 102 -9.78 6.90 23.27
C LEU A 102 -10.44 6.03 24.36
N GLY A 103 -10.54 6.55 25.59
CA GLY A 103 -10.95 5.78 26.76
C GLY A 103 -9.94 4.67 27.06
N ASN A 104 -10.40 3.51 27.56
CA ASN A 104 -9.50 2.42 27.93
C ASN A 104 -9.25 1.45 26.78
N ASN A 105 -9.24 1.97 25.54
CA ASN A 105 -9.20 1.15 24.33
C ASN A 105 -7.78 1.03 23.76
N ILE A 106 -6.92 0.27 24.45
CA ILE A 106 -5.54 0.00 24.02
C ILE A 106 -5.52 -0.67 22.64
N ALA A 107 -6.47 -1.57 22.35
CA ALA A 107 -6.54 -2.24 21.05
C ALA A 107 -6.71 -1.23 19.89
N LEU A 108 -7.50 -0.17 20.09
CA LEU A 108 -7.63 0.89 19.11
C LEU A 108 -6.35 1.72 18.98
N LEU A 109 -5.66 2.01 20.08
CA LEU A 109 -4.36 2.70 20.04
C LEU A 109 -3.33 1.87 19.28
N LEU A 110 -3.26 0.56 19.52
CA LEU A 110 -2.38 -0.37 18.82
C LEU A 110 -2.73 -0.51 17.33
N GLU A 111 -4.01 -0.52 16.95
CA GLU A 111 -4.43 -0.45 15.54
C GLU A 111 -3.89 0.82 14.88
N MET A 112 -3.91 1.95 15.58
CA MET A 112 -3.34 3.21 15.08
C MET A 112 -1.82 3.15 14.95
N VAL A 113 -1.12 2.54 15.92
CA VAL A 113 0.34 2.31 15.83
C VAL A 113 0.69 1.41 14.65
N GLN A 114 -0.08 0.35 14.40
CA GLN A 114 0.07 -0.52 13.24
C GLN A 114 -0.07 0.26 11.94
N ILE A 115 -1.14 1.05 11.83
CA ILE A 115 -1.37 1.90 10.66
C ILE A 115 -0.25 2.92 10.50
N ALA A 116 0.20 3.60 11.56
CA ALA A 116 1.31 4.54 11.47
C ALA A 116 2.61 3.84 11.04
N THR A 117 2.89 2.64 11.55
CA THR A 117 4.04 1.82 11.16
C THR A 117 3.99 1.49 9.67
N LEU A 118 2.82 1.21 9.10
CA LEU A 118 2.69 0.96 7.66
C LEU A 118 3.14 2.17 6.82
N PHE A 119 3.08 3.40 7.35
CA PHE A 119 3.41 4.63 6.61
C PHE A 119 4.88 5.07 6.71
N HIS A 120 5.71 4.39 7.52
CA HIS A 120 7.05 4.88 7.87
C HIS A 120 8.01 5.11 6.68
N ASP A 121 7.78 4.42 5.56
CA ASP A 121 8.60 4.50 4.35
C ASP A 121 7.84 5.08 3.13
N THR A 122 6.64 5.61 3.32
CA THR A 122 5.79 6.09 2.22
C THR A 122 6.35 7.31 1.49
N GLY A 123 7.13 8.14 2.19
CA GLY A 123 7.84 9.29 1.62
C GLY A 123 9.02 8.91 0.73
N ARG A 124 9.52 7.67 0.79
CA ARG A 124 10.77 7.30 0.11
C ARG A 124 10.68 7.47 -1.39
N LEU A 125 11.60 8.29 -1.90
CA LEU A 125 11.83 8.49 -3.32
C LEU A 125 13.04 7.71 -3.85
N GLY A 126 13.85 7.07 -2.99
CA GLY A 126 14.99 6.23 -3.39
C GLY A 126 15.45 5.24 -2.30
N ASP A 127 16.21 4.20 -2.68
CA ASP A 127 16.77 3.19 -1.76
C ASP A 127 18.17 3.60 -1.20
N GLY A 128 18.32 4.90 -0.92
CA GLY A 128 19.56 5.52 -0.44
C GLY A 128 19.52 5.86 1.05
N MET A 129 20.18 6.97 1.40
CA MET A 129 20.04 7.58 2.73
C MET A 129 18.57 7.86 3.00
N ASP A 130 18.09 7.56 4.21
CA ASP A 130 16.73 7.91 4.60
C ASP A 130 16.66 9.42 4.85
N LEU A 131 15.95 10.13 3.98
CA LEU A 131 15.80 11.58 4.02
C LEU A 131 14.32 11.99 3.95
N TRP A 132 13.40 11.01 4.01
CA TRP A 132 11.99 11.22 3.67
C TRP A 132 11.05 10.96 4.85
N ASP A 133 11.57 10.98 6.07
CA ASP A 133 10.76 10.85 7.28
C ASP A 133 9.70 11.95 7.39
N GLU A 134 10.03 13.16 6.95
CA GLU A 134 9.08 14.28 6.91
C GLU A 134 7.89 13.98 6.00
N ASP A 135 8.15 13.52 4.77
CA ASP A 135 7.11 13.15 3.81
C ASP A 135 6.29 11.95 4.31
N SER A 136 6.94 10.92 4.87
CA SER A 136 6.27 9.76 5.47
C SER A 136 5.34 10.18 6.61
N GLY A 137 5.77 11.11 7.47
CA GLY A 137 4.94 11.66 8.54
C GLY A 137 3.75 12.46 8.02
N ASN A 138 3.95 13.27 6.97
CA ASN A 138 2.89 14.04 6.31
C ASN A 138 1.84 13.11 5.68
N HIS A 139 2.25 12.04 4.99
CA HIS A 139 1.34 11.06 4.42
C HIS A 139 0.54 10.31 5.49
N CYS A 140 1.18 9.95 6.60
CA CYS A 140 0.54 9.32 7.76
C CYS A 140 -0.54 10.26 8.34
N GLU A 141 -0.18 11.52 8.62
CA GLU A 141 -1.10 12.53 9.15
C GLU A 141 -2.30 12.75 8.21
N GLU A 142 -2.06 12.87 6.90
CA GLU A 142 -3.11 13.04 5.89
C GLU A 142 -4.07 11.84 5.89
N TYR A 143 -3.55 10.60 5.92
CA TYR A 143 -4.39 9.40 5.98
C TYR A 143 -5.26 9.37 7.24
N PHE A 144 -4.67 9.68 8.41
CA PHE A 144 -5.43 9.72 9.66
C PHE A 144 -6.53 10.79 9.61
N ARG A 145 -6.20 12.00 9.16
CA ARG A 145 -7.13 13.13 9.09
C ARG A 145 -8.25 12.91 8.08
N GLU A 146 -7.91 12.46 6.88
CA GLU A 146 -8.83 12.45 5.75
C GLU A 146 -9.63 11.15 5.62
N ILE A 147 -9.17 10.06 6.21
CA ILE A 147 -9.76 8.73 6.03
C ILE A 147 -10.07 8.07 7.37
N TYR A 148 -9.05 7.75 8.17
CA TYR A 148 -9.24 6.89 9.34
C TYR A 148 -10.12 7.54 10.43
N LEU A 149 -9.84 8.79 10.81
CA LEU A 149 -10.57 9.49 11.89
C LEU A 149 -11.95 10.03 11.47
N LYS A 150 -12.34 9.85 10.20
CA LYS A 150 -13.72 10.06 9.73
C LYS A 150 -14.62 8.86 9.99
N SER A 151 -14.05 7.72 10.40
CA SER A 151 -14.80 6.49 10.68
C SER A 151 -15.70 6.63 11.92
N PRO A 152 -16.82 5.86 12.00
CA PRO A 152 -17.82 6.00 13.06
C PRO A 152 -17.28 5.86 14.49
N GLU A 153 -16.20 5.10 14.69
CA GLU A 153 -15.56 4.87 15.99
C GLU A 153 -15.07 6.18 16.63
N PHE A 154 -14.70 7.17 15.81
CA PHE A 154 -14.18 8.47 16.23
C PHE A 154 -15.25 9.57 16.23
N LYS A 155 -16.55 9.23 16.10
CA LYS A 155 -17.64 10.22 16.05
C LYS A 155 -17.71 11.12 17.30
N LYS A 156 -17.27 10.60 18.45
CA LYS A 156 -17.30 11.32 19.74
C LYS A 156 -16.13 12.29 19.93
N LEU A 157 -15.05 12.17 19.15
CA LEU A 157 -13.93 13.10 19.23
C LEU A 157 -14.29 14.42 18.54
N SER A 158 -13.91 15.54 19.17
CA SER A 158 -14.01 16.86 18.54
C SER A 158 -13.06 16.96 17.33
N SER A 159 -13.33 17.89 16.42
CA SER A 159 -12.45 18.13 15.27
C SER A 159 -11.02 18.48 15.71
N GLU A 160 -10.86 19.25 16.78
CA GLU A 160 -9.55 19.61 17.33
C GLU A 160 -8.81 18.38 17.87
N GLN A 161 -9.50 17.49 18.59
CA GLN A 161 -8.91 16.24 19.09
C GLN A 161 -8.45 15.35 17.93
N LYS A 162 -9.25 15.24 16.86
CA LYS A 162 -8.87 14.47 15.67
C LYS A 162 -7.62 15.03 14.99
N VAL A 163 -7.50 16.35 14.89
CA VAL A 163 -6.31 17.00 14.31
C VAL A 163 -5.07 16.72 15.17
N LYS A 164 -5.17 16.88 16.49
CA LYS A 164 -4.05 16.58 17.41
C LYS A 164 -3.64 15.12 17.33
N LEU A 165 -4.60 14.21 17.25
CA LEU A 165 -4.37 12.78 17.16
C LEU A 165 -3.70 12.38 15.84
N ALA A 166 -4.20 12.89 14.70
CA ALA A 166 -3.56 12.70 13.40
C ALA A 166 -2.12 13.21 13.40
N LYS A 167 -1.90 14.40 13.97
CA LYS A 167 -0.57 15.00 14.10
C LYS A 167 0.37 14.16 14.97
N LEU A 168 -0.09 13.65 16.11
CA LEU A 168 0.72 12.78 16.98
C LEU A 168 1.26 11.57 16.22
N PHE A 169 0.42 10.86 15.45
CA PHE A 169 0.86 9.70 14.68
C PHE A 169 1.72 10.06 13.46
N GLY A 170 1.46 11.21 12.82
CA GLY A 170 2.34 11.76 11.80
C GLY A 170 3.72 12.11 12.35
N ASP A 171 3.78 12.75 13.52
CA ASP A 171 5.01 13.09 14.23
C ASP A 171 5.75 11.84 14.73
N ALA A 172 5.03 10.80 15.18
CA ALA A 172 5.64 9.53 15.61
C ALA A 172 6.36 8.82 14.46
N VAL A 173 5.82 8.91 13.23
CA VAL A 173 6.51 8.47 12.02
C VAL A 173 7.67 9.39 11.66
N ARG A 174 7.42 10.71 11.62
CA ARG A 174 8.42 11.73 11.23
C ARG A 174 9.67 11.71 12.11
N PHE A 175 9.48 11.45 13.40
CA PHE A 175 10.55 11.47 14.38
C PHE A 175 10.84 10.09 14.95
N LYS A 176 10.53 9.01 14.20
CA LYS A 176 10.75 7.63 14.65
C LYS A 176 12.17 7.39 15.18
N ASP A 177 13.17 8.01 14.55
CA ASP A 177 14.59 7.92 14.93
C ASP A 177 15.09 9.10 15.79
N ASN A 178 14.24 10.09 16.08
CA ASN A 178 14.58 11.29 16.86
C ASN A 178 13.66 11.43 18.09
N GLN A 179 13.97 10.66 19.13
CA GLN A 179 13.24 10.65 20.40
C GLN A 179 13.13 12.04 21.04
N ALA A 180 14.22 12.81 21.07
CA ALA A 180 14.25 14.09 21.76
C ALA A 180 13.21 15.05 21.18
N THR A 181 13.19 15.22 19.86
CA THR A 181 12.22 16.10 19.19
C THR A 181 10.78 15.61 19.36
N PHE A 182 10.53 14.29 19.31
CA PHE A 182 9.19 13.76 19.56
C PHE A 182 8.71 14.07 20.98
N MET A 183 9.58 13.88 21.98
CA MET A 183 9.26 14.14 23.38
C MET A 183 9.07 15.62 23.68
N ASP A 184 9.90 16.51 23.11
CA ASP A 184 9.74 17.95 23.26
C ASP A 184 8.36 18.45 22.78
N LEU A 185 7.80 17.80 21.75
CA LEU A 185 6.50 18.14 21.19
C LEU A 185 5.31 17.56 21.97
N HIS A 186 5.45 16.35 22.52
CA HIS A 186 4.31 15.55 22.99
C HIS A 186 4.33 15.17 24.47
N ALA A 187 5.41 15.44 25.21
CA ALA A 187 5.52 15.10 26.64
C ALA A 187 4.40 15.71 27.52
N ALA A 188 3.78 16.81 27.07
CA ALA A 188 2.63 17.41 27.75
C ALA A 188 1.37 16.52 27.73
N ILE A 189 1.28 15.55 26.82
CA ILE A 189 0.21 14.54 26.80
C ILE A 189 0.43 13.52 27.91
N HIS A 190 1.62 12.91 27.94
CA HIS A 190 2.06 11.94 28.93
C HIS A 190 3.59 11.80 28.91
N PRO A 191 4.28 11.65 30.06
CA PRO A 191 5.74 11.47 30.09
C PRO A 191 6.24 10.25 29.30
N GLU A 192 5.44 9.19 29.24
CA GLU A 192 5.74 7.96 28.50
C GLU A 192 5.04 7.88 27.12
N VAL A 193 4.58 9.00 26.56
CA VAL A 193 3.99 9.02 25.20
C VAL A 193 4.95 8.46 24.14
N ASP A 194 6.25 8.41 24.44
CA ASP A 194 7.30 7.81 23.62
C ASP A 194 7.03 6.35 23.23
N TYR A 195 6.25 5.58 24.00
CA TYR A 195 5.94 4.19 23.64
C TYR A 195 5.36 4.08 22.22
N ILE A 196 4.51 5.02 21.80
CA ILE A 196 3.95 5.05 20.43
C ILE A 196 5.07 5.09 19.39
N ARG A 197 6.06 5.97 19.56
CA ARG A 197 7.22 6.08 18.66
C ARG A 197 8.14 4.87 18.78
N GLN A 198 8.38 4.38 20.00
CA GLN A 198 9.24 3.23 20.25
C GLN A 198 8.73 1.98 19.54
N LEU A 199 7.41 1.71 19.55
CA LEU A 199 6.82 0.58 18.85
C LEU A 199 7.10 0.64 17.33
N ILE A 200 6.90 1.81 16.71
CA ILE A 200 7.19 2.03 15.28
C ILE A 200 8.68 1.83 14.98
N ASN A 201 9.55 2.48 15.75
CA ASN A 201 11.00 2.40 15.59
C ASN A 201 11.51 0.96 15.79
N MET A 202 10.96 0.25 16.77
CA MET A 202 11.33 -1.13 17.06
C MET A 202 10.93 -2.06 15.91
N ALA A 203 9.73 -1.89 15.34
CA ALA A 203 9.26 -2.67 14.20
C ALA A 203 10.14 -2.49 12.95
N ASP A 204 10.48 -1.25 12.61
CA ASP A 204 11.37 -0.95 11.48
C ASP A 204 12.81 -1.44 11.76
N THR A 205 13.32 -1.24 12.98
CA THR A 205 14.66 -1.71 13.37
C THR A 205 14.78 -3.23 13.30
N LEU A 206 13.74 -3.99 13.67
CA LEU A 206 13.74 -5.45 13.51
C LEU A 206 13.91 -5.86 12.05
N GLU A 207 13.23 -5.18 11.13
CA GLU A 207 13.30 -5.44 9.69
C GLU A 207 14.71 -5.17 9.12
N VAL A 208 15.52 -4.33 9.75
CA VAL A 208 16.90 -4.05 9.34
C VAL A 208 17.78 -5.31 9.38
N ILE A 209 17.47 -6.34 10.19
CA ILE A 209 18.22 -7.62 10.24
C ILE A 209 18.45 -8.22 8.86
N ARG A 210 17.46 -8.07 7.97
CA ARG A 210 17.44 -8.58 6.60
C ARG A 210 18.53 -7.96 5.72
N THR A 211 19.00 -6.76 6.07
CA THR A 211 19.98 -5.97 5.31
C THR A 211 21.36 -5.90 5.95
N ARG A 212 21.61 -6.65 7.04
CA ARG A 212 22.87 -6.60 7.79
C ARG A 212 23.57 -7.96 7.81
N ASP A 213 24.90 -7.92 7.84
CA ASP A 213 25.66 -9.13 8.09
C ASP A 213 25.54 -9.52 9.57
N ASP A 214 25.77 -8.53 10.45
CA ASP A 214 25.60 -8.65 11.89
C ASP A 214 24.51 -7.67 12.36
N PHE A 215 23.52 -8.19 13.07
CA PHE A 215 22.45 -7.44 13.70
C PHE A 215 22.66 -7.44 15.21
N ASN A 216 22.68 -6.26 15.81
CA ASN A 216 22.84 -6.11 17.25
C ASN A 216 21.51 -5.69 17.89
N PRO A 217 20.82 -6.60 18.63
CA PRO A 217 19.58 -6.31 19.34
C PRO A 217 19.65 -5.17 20.36
N SER A 218 20.84 -4.74 20.79
CA SER A 218 21.00 -3.58 21.69
C SER A 218 20.53 -2.26 21.07
N ARG A 219 20.24 -2.25 19.76
CA ARG A 219 19.67 -1.10 19.04
C ARG A 219 18.15 -1.03 19.14
N LEU A 220 17.48 -2.09 19.59
CA LEU A 220 16.04 -2.07 19.79
C LEU A 220 15.70 -1.21 21.02
N PRO A 221 14.67 -0.34 20.97
CA PRO A 221 14.27 0.51 22.10
C PRO A 221 14.10 -0.23 23.43
N ILE A 222 13.49 -1.43 23.40
CA ILE A 222 13.27 -2.25 24.61
C ILE A 222 14.57 -2.61 25.34
N ALA A 223 15.71 -2.69 24.65
CA ALA A 223 16.99 -3.06 25.26
C ALA A 223 17.50 -2.03 26.30
N LYS A 224 16.95 -0.81 26.29
CA LYS A 224 17.22 0.21 27.31
C LYS A 224 16.32 0.08 28.55
N ARG A 225 15.29 -0.75 28.48
CA ARG A 225 14.24 -0.88 29.50
C ARG A 225 14.32 -2.21 30.26
N VAL A 226 15.04 -3.19 29.73
CA VAL A 226 15.20 -4.51 30.34
C VAL A 226 16.67 -4.84 30.61
N SER A 227 16.91 -5.82 31.47
CA SER A 227 18.28 -6.33 31.71
C SER A 227 18.80 -7.14 30.53
N SER A 228 20.13 -7.24 30.41
CA SER A 228 20.78 -8.10 29.41
C SER A 228 20.37 -9.57 29.54
N GLU A 229 20.06 -10.04 30.74
CA GLU A 229 19.57 -11.39 30.97
C GLU A 229 18.19 -11.63 30.33
N VAL A 230 17.27 -10.67 30.46
CA VAL A 230 15.96 -10.72 29.81
C VAL A 230 16.11 -10.67 28.28
N MET A 231 17.04 -9.87 27.77
CA MET A 231 17.35 -9.85 26.33
C MET A 231 17.79 -11.22 25.82
N VAL A 232 18.76 -11.86 26.50
CA VAL A 232 19.34 -13.15 26.08
C VAL A 232 18.34 -14.30 26.23
N LYS A 233 17.67 -14.41 27.38
CA LYS A 233 16.81 -15.56 27.69
C LYS A 233 15.45 -15.49 27.00
N ASN A 234 14.94 -14.28 26.75
CA ASN A 234 13.55 -14.10 26.33
C ASN A 234 13.42 -13.32 25.02
N ILE A 235 13.86 -12.06 24.97
CA ILE A 235 13.52 -11.18 23.83
C ILE A 235 14.17 -11.66 22.52
N ILE A 236 15.45 -12.06 22.55
CA ILE A 236 16.13 -12.55 21.35
C ILE A 236 15.44 -13.85 20.83
N PRO A 237 15.21 -14.89 21.67
CA PRO A 237 14.49 -16.09 21.25
C PRO A 237 13.02 -15.90 20.88
N GLU A 238 12.29 -15.05 21.59
CA GLU A 238 10.83 -14.89 21.43
C GLU A 238 10.46 -13.90 20.32
N LEU A 239 11.35 -12.95 19.95
CA LEU A 239 11.05 -11.90 18.98
C LEU A 239 12.06 -11.84 17.82
N VAL A 240 13.37 -11.74 18.11
CA VAL A 240 14.38 -11.46 17.07
C VAL A 240 14.59 -12.66 16.15
N ILE A 241 14.78 -13.86 16.71
CA ILE A 241 14.99 -15.09 15.92
C ILE A 241 13.76 -15.42 15.06
N PRO A 242 12.52 -15.45 15.60
CA PRO A 242 11.34 -15.71 14.78
C PRO A 242 11.16 -14.70 13.65
N HIS A 243 11.47 -13.42 13.88
CA HIS A 243 11.40 -12.40 12.85
C HIS A 243 12.44 -12.63 11.73
N ARG A 244 13.68 -12.96 12.08
CA ARG A 244 14.73 -13.37 11.12
C ARG A 244 14.28 -14.56 10.27
N ASP A 245 13.70 -15.57 10.90
CA ASP A 245 13.30 -16.79 10.22
C ASP A 245 12.11 -16.53 9.29
N LYS A 246 11.17 -15.68 9.69
CA LYS A 246 10.06 -15.21 8.84
C LYS A 246 10.54 -14.49 7.58
N ILE A 247 11.56 -13.63 7.67
CA ILE A 247 12.20 -12.97 6.50
C ILE A 247 12.67 -14.02 5.48
N ILE A 248 13.35 -15.07 5.96
CA ILE A 248 13.89 -16.16 5.13
C ILE A 248 12.76 -17.01 4.55
N GLU A 249 11.74 -17.32 5.34
CA GLU A 249 10.57 -18.09 4.91
C GLU A 249 9.84 -17.40 3.76
N GLU A 250 9.62 -16.09 3.88
CA GLU A 250 8.99 -15.23 2.89
C GLU A 250 9.91 -14.95 1.68
N GLY A 251 11.17 -15.40 1.71
CA GLY A 251 12.14 -15.25 0.63
C GLY A 251 12.63 -13.82 0.42
N ARG A 252 12.38 -12.90 1.37
CA ARG A 252 12.82 -11.51 1.31
C ARG A 252 14.35 -11.41 1.38
N LEU A 253 14.91 -10.22 1.10
CA LEU A 253 16.37 -10.02 1.18
C LEU A 253 16.86 -10.52 2.54
N SER A 254 17.78 -11.47 2.55
CA SER A 254 18.59 -11.74 3.72
C SER A 254 20.05 -11.52 3.34
N ARG A 255 20.82 -10.86 4.20
CA ARG A 255 22.29 -10.89 4.11
C ARG A 255 22.78 -12.06 4.95
N LYS A 256 23.64 -11.82 5.95
CA LYS A 256 23.97 -12.87 6.91
C LYS A 256 22.95 -12.91 8.05
N GLY A 257 22.56 -11.75 8.60
CA GLY A 257 21.57 -11.64 9.67
C GLY A 257 21.99 -12.36 10.95
N ARG A 258 23.30 -12.42 11.25
CA ARG A 258 23.81 -13.02 12.48
C ARG A 258 23.47 -12.12 13.66
N ILE A 259 22.99 -12.70 14.75
CA ILE A 259 22.64 -11.96 15.96
C ILE A 259 23.90 -11.85 16.82
N VAL A 260 24.32 -10.61 17.09
CA VAL A 260 25.51 -10.32 17.90
C VAL A 260 25.06 -9.56 19.15
N TYR A 261 25.04 -10.24 20.29
CA TYR A 261 24.68 -9.68 21.58
C TYR A 261 25.50 -10.31 22.71
N PRO A 262 26.01 -9.54 23.70
CA PRO A 262 26.78 -10.10 24.80
C PRO A 262 26.01 -11.19 25.57
N GLY A 263 26.61 -12.39 25.69
CA GLY A 263 25.99 -13.52 26.39
C GLY A 263 25.00 -14.34 25.55
N PHE A 264 24.80 -14.02 24.27
CA PHE A 264 24.01 -14.82 23.33
C PHE A 264 24.92 -15.50 22.30
N ASP A 265 24.69 -16.79 22.05
CA ASP A 265 25.45 -17.56 21.05
C ASP A 265 24.58 -17.89 19.83
N ASP A 266 24.87 -17.25 18.70
CA ASP A 266 24.24 -17.51 17.39
C ASP A 266 25.16 -18.34 16.47
N SER A 267 26.19 -19.02 17.00
CA SER A 267 27.20 -19.75 16.21
C SER A 267 26.64 -20.89 15.37
N GLN A 268 25.51 -21.47 15.80
CA GLN A 268 24.83 -22.57 15.09
C GLN A 268 23.95 -22.10 13.93
N TYR A 269 23.67 -20.80 13.82
CA TYR A 269 22.86 -20.28 12.73
C TYR A 269 23.63 -20.25 11.41
N ILE A 270 23.03 -20.87 10.38
CA ILE A 270 23.59 -20.92 9.02
C ILE A 270 22.91 -19.84 8.16
N PRO A 271 23.65 -18.80 7.74
CA PRO A 271 23.09 -17.73 6.93
C PRO A 271 22.56 -18.20 5.57
N LYS A 272 21.47 -17.58 5.11
CA LYS A 272 20.85 -17.84 3.79
C LYS A 272 20.75 -16.54 2.97
N PRO A 273 21.88 -16.02 2.46
CA PRO A 273 21.91 -14.73 1.78
C PRO A 273 21.19 -14.75 0.43
N GLY A 274 20.58 -13.63 0.06
CA GLY A 274 19.92 -13.41 -1.23
C GLY A 274 18.41 -13.21 -1.11
N TYR A 275 17.72 -13.39 -2.24
CA TYR A 275 16.27 -13.35 -2.36
C TYR A 275 15.77 -14.66 -2.98
N ASN A 276 14.51 -15.00 -2.74
CA ASN A 276 13.79 -16.02 -3.49
C ASN A 276 12.51 -15.42 -4.09
N ASP A 277 12.54 -15.16 -5.38
CA ASP A 277 11.45 -14.46 -6.09
C ASP A 277 10.11 -15.19 -6.04
N GLN A 278 10.12 -16.52 -6.06
CA GLN A 278 8.89 -17.32 -5.98
C GLN A 278 8.26 -17.22 -4.60
N LYS A 279 9.08 -17.28 -3.54
CA LYS A 279 8.62 -17.11 -2.15
C LYS A 279 8.13 -15.69 -1.88
N ILE A 280 8.83 -14.67 -2.40
CA ILE A 280 8.39 -13.28 -2.31
C ILE A 280 7.04 -13.12 -2.99
N ALA A 281 6.88 -13.64 -4.22
CA ALA A 281 5.62 -13.57 -4.92
C ALA A 281 4.50 -14.27 -4.12
N ALA A 282 4.71 -15.53 -3.71
CA ALA A 282 3.72 -16.27 -2.92
C ALA A 282 3.32 -15.54 -1.62
N SER A 283 4.30 -15.04 -0.86
CA SER A 283 4.06 -14.27 0.37
C SER A 283 3.32 -12.97 0.08
N TYR A 284 3.75 -12.20 -0.93
CA TYR A 284 3.11 -10.95 -1.31
C TYR A 284 1.64 -11.16 -1.71
N PHE A 285 1.37 -12.11 -2.61
CA PHE A 285 0.01 -12.39 -3.07
C PHE A 285 -0.89 -12.88 -1.92
N LYS A 286 -0.37 -13.76 -1.05
CA LYS A 286 -1.08 -14.21 0.16
C LYS A 286 -1.44 -13.03 1.08
N LYS A 287 -0.48 -12.14 1.37
CA LYS A 287 -0.71 -10.97 2.23
C LYS A 287 -1.67 -9.97 1.59
N MET A 288 -1.49 -9.64 0.31
CA MET A 288 -2.39 -8.72 -0.36
C MET A 288 -3.82 -9.29 -0.46
N GLN A 289 -3.98 -10.60 -0.58
CA GLN A 289 -5.29 -11.24 -0.50
C GLN A 289 -5.88 -11.16 0.91
N GLN A 290 -5.10 -11.44 1.95
CA GLN A 290 -5.51 -11.31 3.35
C GLN A 290 -6.00 -9.89 3.69
N TYR A 291 -5.31 -8.87 3.19
CA TYR A 291 -5.66 -7.46 3.41
C TYR A 291 -6.67 -6.91 2.42
N ASP A 292 -7.19 -7.73 1.51
CA ASP A 292 -8.07 -7.28 0.44
C ASP A 292 -7.49 -6.06 -0.29
N ALA A 293 -6.22 -6.16 -0.70
CA ALA A 293 -5.44 -5.11 -1.34
C ALA A 293 -5.06 -5.48 -2.79
N ILE A 294 -5.64 -6.56 -3.32
CA ILE A 294 -5.41 -7.04 -4.69
C ILE A 294 -6.64 -7.73 -5.28
N VAL A 295 -6.92 -7.46 -6.55
CA VAL A 295 -7.97 -8.14 -7.31
C VAL A 295 -7.36 -9.32 -8.08
N LEU A 296 -7.61 -10.53 -7.60
CA LEU A 296 -7.16 -11.77 -8.26
C LEU A 296 -8.27 -12.44 -9.06
N LYS A 297 -9.52 -12.27 -8.62
CA LYS A 297 -10.73 -12.79 -9.25
C LYS A 297 -11.68 -11.62 -9.51
N ILE A 298 -12.40 -11.64 -10.61
CA ILE A 298 -13.47 -10.69 -10.94
C ILE A 298 -14.72 -11.52 -11.19
N ASN A 299 -15.75 -11.30 -10.37
CA ASN A 299 -17.01 -12.03 -10.43
C ASN A 299 -18.13 -11.18 -9.80
N GLU A 300 -19.34 -11.74 -9.75
CA GLU A 300 -20.53 -11.08 -9.21
C GLU A 300 -20.37 -10.61 -7.76
N THR A 301 -19.53 -11.27 -6.96
CA THR A 301 -19.38 -10.94 -5.53
C THR A 301 -18.47 -9.75 -5.26
N ASN A 302 -17.64 -9.35 -6.21
CA ASN A 302 -16.66 -8.27 -6.01
C ASN A 302 -16.62 -7.23 -7.14
N ILE A 303 -17.53 -7.28 -8.10
CA ILE A 303 -17.53 -6.35 -9.24
C ILE A 303 -17.67 -4.89 -8.80
N ASP A 304 -18.49 -4.59 -7.79
CA ASP A 304 -18.63 -3.24 -7.22
C ASP A 304 -17.29 -2.68 -6.76
N GLU A 305 -16.49 -3.53 -6.11
CA GLU A 305 -15.18 -3.16 -5.62
C GLU A 305 -14.18 -2.95 -6.77
N VAL A 306 -14.22 -3.81 -7.79
CA VAL A 306 -13.41 -3.65 -9.01
C VAL A 306 -13.71 -2.32 -9.69
N ILE A 307 -14.98 -1.94 -9.77
CA ILE A 307 -15.40 -0.63 -10.31
C ILE A 307 -14.94 0.52 -9.41
N SER A 308 -15.07 0.39 -8.09
CA SER A 308 -14.58 1.40 -7.14
C SER A 308 -13.07 1.63 -7.25
N ARG A 309 -12.28 0.55 -7.30
CA ARG A 309 -10.81 0.61 -7.48
C ARG A 309 -10.42 1.17 -8.85
N THR A 310 -11.18 0.84 -9.89
CA THR A 310 -11.02 1.43 -11.23
C THR A 310 -11.23 2.94 -11.18
N LEU A 311 -12.31 3.38 -10.54
CA LEU A 311 -12.64 4.79 -10.38
C LEU A 311 -11.55 5.53 -9.58
N GLN A 312 -10.99 4.91 -8.53
CA GLN A 312 -9.86 5.47 -7.80
C GLN A 312 -8.63 5.64 -8.70
N GLY A 313 -8.30 4.65 -9.53
CA GLY A 313 -7.24 4.75 -10.54
C GLY A 313 -7.47 5.92 -11.51
N ILE A 314 -8.70 6.09 -12.00
CA ILE A 314 -9.08 7.19 -12.90
C ILE A 314 -8.91 8.55 -12.22
N LYS A 315 -9.37 8.71 -10.97
CA LYS A 315 -9.25 9.95 -10.19
C LYS A 315 -7.78 10.32 -9.96
N ASP A 316 -6.95 9.33 -9.61
CA ASP A 316 -5.52 9.53 -9.43
C ASP A 316 -4.83 9.97 -10.74
N TYR A 317 -5.27 9.44 -11.89
CA TYR A 317 -4.74 9.87 -13.19
C TYR A 317 -5.08 11.33 -13.47
N ILE A 318 -6.31 11.76 -13.15
CA ILE A 318 -6.75 13.15 -13.32
C ILE A 318 -5.95 14.09 -12.41
N LYS A 319 -5.74 13.70 -11.14
CA LYS A 319 -4.92 14.46 -10.18
C LYS A 319 -3.46 14.57 -10.66
N ASP A 320 -2.89 13.48 -11.17
CA ASP A 320 -1.53 13.49 -11.71
C ASP A 320 -1.40 14.40 -12.94
N TYR A 321 -2.37 14.34 -13.85
CA TYR A 321 -2.41 15.20 -15.04
C TYR A 321 -2.39 16.70 -14.69
N GLN A 322 -3.10 17.11 -13.64
CA GLN A 322 -3.13 18.51 -13.18
C GLN A 322 -1.74 19.02 -12.79
N ASN A 323 -0.87 18.14 -12.29
CA ASN A 323 0.47 18.49 -11.84
C ASN A 323 1.55 18.22 -12.91
N HIS A 324 1.30 17.29 -13.84
CA HIS A 324 2.35 16.75 -14.72
C HIS A 324 1.93 16.61 -16.20
N SER A 325 1.10 17.51 -16.73
CA SER A 325 0.73 17.48 -18.16
C SER A 325 1.94 17.64 -19.10
N GLY A 326 1.85 17.11 -20.33
CA GLY A 326 2.90 17.21 -21.35
C GLY A 326 3.68 15.91 -21.60
N PHE A 327 4.90 16.03 -22.13
CA PHE A 327 5.76 14.86 -22.35
C PHE A 327 6.37 14.39 -21.04
N GLN A 328 6.13 13.13 -20.72
CA GLN A 328 6.76 12.44 -19.60
C GLN A 328 7.60 11.29 -20.13
N PHE A 329 8.77 11.09 -19.53
CA PHE A 329 9.73 10.08 -19.98
C PHE A 329 9.72 8.78 -19.16
N ALA A 330 9.02 8.76 -18.03
CA ALA A 330 8.95 7.61 -17.15
C ALA A 330 7.49 7.30 -16.75
N HIS A 331 7.11 6.03 -16.83
CA HIS A 331 5.83 5.49 -16.32
C HIS A 331 6.08 4.17 -15.62
N ASP A 332 5.43 3.95 -14.48
CA ASP A 332 5.57 2.74 -13.67
C ASP A 332 7.02 2.35 -13.35
N GLY A 333 7.93 3.33 -13.30
CA GLY A 333 9.35 3.09 -12.97
C GLY A 333 10.22 2.66 -14.14
N PHE A 334 9.66 2.72 -15.35
CA PHE A 334 10.36 2.40 -16.59
C PHE A 334 10.45 3.64 -17.47
N PHE A 335 11.55 3.76 -18.22
CA PHE A 335 11.64 4.74 -19.28
C PHE A 335 10.63 4.39 -20.39
N SER A 336 9.59 5.20 -20.52
CA SER A 336 8.51 5.05 -21.48
C SER A 336 8.06 6.46 -21.84
N ALA A 337 8.59 7.03 -22.93
CA ALA A 337 8.18 8.37 -23.32
C ALA A 337 6.70 8.36 -23.76
N ARG A 338 5.86 9.17 -23.10
CA ARG A 338 4.43 9.31 -23.42
C ARG A 338 3.99 10.75 -23.29
N TYR A 339 3.06 11.14 -24.16
CA TYR A 339 2.43 12.46 -24.09
C TYR A 339 1.12 12.39 -23.29
N HIS A 340 1.03 13.21 -22.25
CA HIS A 340 -0.16 13.43 -21.44
C HIS A 340 -0.86 14.72 -21.89
N GLY A 341 -1.74 14.57 -22.88
CA GLY A 341 -2.50 15.68 -23.45
C GLY A 341 -3.96 15.71 -23.04
N LYS A 342 -4.67 16.73 -23.52
CA LYS A 342 -6.11 16.96 -23.30
C LYS A 342 -6.98 15.74 -23.61
N LEU A 343 -6.64 14.97 -24.64
CA LEU A 343 -7.39 13.75 -24.99
C LEU A 343 -7.35 12.70 -23.86
N GLY A 344 -6.22 12.55 -23.18
CA GLY A 344 -6.07 11.59 -22.07
C GLY A 344 -6.94 11.95 -20.88
N VAL A 345 -6.91 13.22 -20.46
CA VAL A 345 -7.76 13.70 -19.35
C VAL A 345 -9.24 13.73 -19.71
N ASN A 346 -9.62 14.11 -20.93
CA ASN A 346 -11.01 14.05 -21.38
C ASN A 346 -11.56 12.62 -21.37
N ARG A 347 -10.74 11.65 -21.81
CA ARG A 347 -11.05 10.22 -21.69
C ARG A 347 -11.30 9.83 -20.24
N ALA A 348 -10.39 10.21 -19.33
CA ALA A 348 -10.51 9.90 -17.91
C ALA A 348 -11.75 10.53 -17.27
N LEU A 349 -12.04 11.81 -17.56
CA LEU A 349 -13.24 12.51 -17.08
C LEU A 349 -14.53 11.86 -17.58
N PHE A 350 -14.57 11.39 -18.84
CA PHE A 350 -15.72 10.64 -19.34
C PHE A 350 -15.94 9.35 -18.55
N TYR A 351 -14.91 8.51 -18.40
CA TYR A 351 -15.03 7.29 -17.61
C TYR A 351 -15.37 7.56 -16.15
N GLN A 352 -14.79 8.61 -15.54
CA GLN A 352 -15.15 9.02 -14.18
C GLN A 352 -16.66 9.28 -14.06
N ARG A 353 -17.24 10.11 -14.94
CA ARG A 353 -18.68 10.40 -14.96
C ARG A 353 -19.52 9.14 -15.13
N LEU A 354 -19.11 8.23 -16.04
CA LEU A 354 -19.80 6.97 -16.28
C LEU A 354 -19.80 6.06 -15.04
N PHE A 355 -18.65 5.89 -14.37
CA PHE A 355 -18.54 5.04 -13.19
C PHE A 355 -19.21 5.64 -11.95
N GLU A 356 -19.18 6.98 -11.79
CA GLU A 356 -19.87 7.70 -10.70
C GLU A 356 -21.38 7.79 -10.87
N SER A 357 -21.89 7.67 -12.10
CA SER A 357 -23.34 7.74 -12.34
C SER A 357 -24.07 6.59 -11.67
N GLY A 358 -25.04 6.92 -10.81
CA GLY A 358 -25.95 5.96 -10.19
C GLY A 358 -27.03 5.45 -11.14
N ALA A 359 -27.21 6.09 -12.31
CA ALA A 359 -28.19 5.69 -13.32
C ALA A 359 -27.62 4.70 -14.35
N VAL A 360 -26.30 4.63 -14.50
CA VAL A 360 -25.65 3.65 -15.38
C VAL A 360 -25.63 2.29 -14.70
N SER A 361 -26.15 1.27 -15.38
CA SER A 361 -26.23 -0.10 -14.90
C SER A 361 -24.86 -0.77 -14.74
N MET A 362 -24.77 -1.79 -13.88
CA MET A 362 -23.49 -2.46 -13.61
C MET A 362 -22.91 -3.13 -14.85
N ASP A 363 -23.72 -3.86 -15.63
CA ASP A 363 -23.31 -4.47 -16.90
C ASP A 363 -22.70 -3.45 -17.86
N THR A 364 -23.27 -2.24 -17.95
CA THR A 364 -22.70 -1.13 -18.73
C THR A 364 -21.37 -0.65 -18.17
N LYS A 365 -21.21 -0.57 -16.84
CA LYS A 365 -19.92 -0.22 -16.21
C LYS A 365 -18.86 -1.29 -16.48
N VAL A 366 -19.20 -2.57 -16.37
CA VAL A 366 -18.27 -3.66 -16.72
C VAL A 366 -17.90 -3.59 -18.20
N LEU A 367 -18.86 -3.31 -19.08
CA LEU A 367 -18.63 -3.17 -20.53
C LEU A 367 -17.69 -1.99 -20.81
N ALA A 368 -17.90 -0.87 -20.14
CA ALA A 368 -17.06 0.32 -20.24
C ALA A 368 -15.62 0.04 -19.76
N LEU A 369 -15.45 -0.66 -18.63
CA LEU A 369 -14.14 -1.07 -18.13
C LEU A 369 -13.44 -2.01 -19.10
N HIS A 370 -14.12 -3.06 -19.58
CA HIS A 370 -13.57 -3.96 -20.58
C HIS A 370 -13.15 -3.20 -21.84
N THR A 371 -14.01 -2.31 -22.35
CA THR A 371 -13.73 -1.45 -23.51
C THR A 371 -12.51 -0.56 -23.30
N LEU A 372 -12.37 0.07 -22.13
CA LEU A 372 -11.20 0.85 -21.75
C LEU A 372 -9.93 0.00 -21.83
N LEU A 373 -9.95 -1.21 -21.27
CA LEU A 373 -8.76 -2.06 -21.18
C LEU A 373 -8.35 -2.65 -22.54
N ILE A 374 -9.28 -3.00 -23.42
CA ILE A 374 -8.97 -3.55 -24.76
C ILE A 374 -8.65 -2.49 -25.82
N SER A 375 -9.03 -1.23 -25.61
CA SER A 375 -8.87 -0.16 -26.63
C SER A 375 -7.43 -0.06 -27.13
N ARG A 376 -7.21 -0.17 -28.45
CA ARG A 376 -5.88 0.04 -29.04
C ARG A 376 -5.50 1.52 -29.11
N ASP A 377 -6.51 2.40 -29.14
CA ASP A 377 -6.34 3.83 -29.35
C ASP A 377 -6.03 4.55 -28.02
N GLY A 378 -4.74 4.82 -27.80
CA GLY A 378 -4.24 5.65 -26.70
C GLY A 378 -4.63 5.17 -25.30
N GLY A 379 -4.42 6.03 -24.30
CA GLY A 379 -4.86 5.78 -22.93
C GLY A 379 -4.01 4.77 -22.13
N ARG A 380 -2.84 4.38 -22.63
CA ARG A 380 -1.94 3.44 -21.94
C ARG A 380 -1.67 3.86 -20.49
N THR A 381 -1.39 5.14 -20.24
CA THR A 381 -1.16 5.63 -18.87
C THR A 381 -2.42 5.59 -18.01
N LEU A 382 -3.60 5.87 -18.57
CA LEU A 382 -4.86 5.70 -17.84
C LEU A 382 -5.07 4.23 -17.45
N LYS A 383 -4.80 3.28 -18.36
CA LYS A 383 -4.86 1.85 -18.06
C LYS A 383 -3.89 1.44 -16.97
N ASP A 384 -2.67 1.98 -16.98
CA ASP A 384 -1.68 1.70 -15.94
C ASP A 384 -2.19 2.12 -14.55
N TYR A 385 -2.87 3.27 -14.45
CA TYR A 385 -3.51 3.71 -13.21
C TYR A 385 -4.69 2.82 -12.80
N VAL A 386 -5.50 2.36 -13.75
CA VAL A 386 -6.60 1.41 -13.51
C VAL A 386 -6.06 0.06 -13.00
N TYR A 387 -5.06 -0.52 -13.66
CA TYR A 387 -4.42 -1.75 -13.23
C TYR A 387 -3.75 -1.61 -11.86
N ARG A 388 -3.15 -0.45 -11.58
CA ARG A 388 -2.60 -0.15 -10.24
C ARG A 388 -3.69 -0.09 -9.17
N GLY A 389 -4.87 0.46 -9.48
CA GLY A 389 -6.03 0.44 -8.57
C GLY A 389 -6.46 -0.97 -8.19
N MET A 390 -6.39 -1.90 -9.15
CA MET A 390 -6.65 -3.33 -8.92
C MET A 390 -5.46 -4.07 -8.28
N ASN A 391 -4.27 -3.46 -8.22
CA ASN A 391 -2.99 -4.09 -7.86
C ASN A 391 -2.71 -5.38 -8.67
N GLN A 392 -3.16 -5.41 -9.93
CA GLN A 392 -3.04 -6.55 -10.82
C GLN A 392 -2.67 -6.03 -12.22
N ARG A 393 -1.56 -6.51 -12.75
CA ARG A 393 -0.94 -6.00 -13.98
C ARG A 393 -1.02 -6.98 -15.14
N ASN A 394 -1.44 -8.23 -14.91
CA ASN A 394 -1.70 -9.15 -16.02
C ASN A 394 -2.98 -8.73 -16.74
N SER A 395 -2.83 -8.01 -17.85
CA SER A 395 -3.93 -7.54 -18.67
C SER A 395 -4.78 -8.66 -19.24
N TYR A 396 -4.15 -9.78 -19.64
CA TYR A 396 -4.89 -10.93 -20.19
C TYR A 396 -5.81 -11.53 -19.14
N THR A 397 -5.29 -11.76 -17.93
CA THR A 397 -6.08 -12.30 -16.82
C THR A 397 -7.26 -11.38 -16.47
N VAL A 398 -7.05 -10.07 -16.39
CA VAL A 398 -8.14 -9.12 -16.07
C VAL A 398 -9.18 -9.06 -17.19
N ILE A 399 -8.75 -8.96 -18.45
CA ILE A 399 -9.65 -8.89 -19.61
C ILE A 399 -10.45 -10.20 -19.74
N GLU A 400 -9.82 -11.36 -19.58
CA GLU A 400 -10.47 -12.67 -19.60
C GLU A 400 -11.57 -12.77 -18.54
N GLN A 401 -11.27 -12.38 -17.30
CA GLN A 401 -12.24 -12.45 -16.20
C GLN A 401 -13.39 -11.44 -16.40
N LEU A 402 -13.11 -10.23 -16.89
CA LEU A 402 -14.14 -9.26 -17.25
C LEU A 402 -15.03 -9.77 -18.38
N CYS A 403 -14.46 -10.39 -19.42
CA CYS A 403 -15.21 -10.98 -20.53
C CYS A 403 -16.12 -12.12 -20.05
N THR A 404 -15.60 -12.97 -19.17
CA THR A 404 -16.36 -14.06 -18.54
C THR A 404 -17.53 -13.51 -17.72
N HIS A 405 -17.28 -12.48 -16.90
CA HIS A 405 -18.32 -11.83 -16.10
C HIS A 405 -19.32 -11.07 -16.97
N LEU A 406 -18.90 -10.40 -18.05
CA LEU A 406 -19.79 -9.75 -19.01
C LEU A 406 -20.77 -10.73 -19.64
N SER A 407 -20.28 -11.93 -19.97
CA SER A 407 -21.10 -12.98 -20.55
C SER A 407 -22.21 -13.47 -19.61
N SER A 408 -22.10 -13.24 -18.29
CA SER A 408 -23.18 -13.56 -17.35
C SER A 408 -24.35 -12.57 -17.39
N TYR A 409 -24.15 -11.36 -17.93
CA TYR A 409 -25.22 -10.38 -18.17
C TYR A 409 -25.94 -10.57 -19.52
N GLY A 410 -25.36 -11.33 -20.45
CA GLY A 410 -25.92 -11.57 -21.78
C GLY A 410 -24.88 -11.47 -22.91
N PRO A 411 -25.33 -11.39 -24.18
CA PRO A 411 -24.42 -11.26 -25.32
C PRO A 411 -23.68 -9.92 -25.28
N TYR A 412 -22.43 -9.92 -25.72
CA TYR A 412 -21.59 -8.72 -25.78
C TYR A 412 -22.20 -7.66 -26.72
N ASP A 413 -22.58 -6.50 -26.19
CA ASP A 413 -23.09 -5.38 -26.98
C ASP A 413 -21.95 -4.61 -27.65
N SER A 414 -21.55 -5.07 -28.85
CA SER A 414 -20.49 -4.45 -29.64
C SER A 414 -20.82 -3.04 -30.09
N VAL A 415 -22.10 -2.69 -30.25
CA VAL A 415 -22.54 -1.36 -30.69
C VAL A 415 -22.32 -0.35 -29.57
N GLN A 416 -22.74 -0.70 -28.36
CA GLN A 416 -22.51 0.11 -27.18
C GLN A 416 -21.02 0.24 -26.86
N ALA A 417 -20.26 -0.87 -26.95
CA ALA A 417 -18.81 -0.83 -26.74
C ALA A 417 -18.10 0.10 -27.74
N ALA A 418 -18.47 0.03 -29.03
CA ALA A 418 -17.93 0.92 -30.06
C ALA A 418 -18.28 2.39 -29.77
N SER A 419 -19.52 2.68 -29.39
CA SER A 419 -19.96 4.04 -29.04
C SER A 419 -19.19 4.63 -27.86
N ILE A 420 -18.96 3.84 -26.80
CA ILE A 420 -18.14 4.22 -25.64
C ILE A 420 -16.69 4.49 -26.10
N ALA A 421 -16.10 3.57 -26.86
CA ALA A 421 -14.71 3.70 -27.33
C ALA A 421 -14.51 4.92 -28.23
N ASP A 422 -15.41 5.15 -29.19
CA ASP A 422 -15.29 6.25 -30.14
C ASP A 422 -15.41 7.61 -29.47
N PHE A 423 -16.34 7.78 -28.52
CA PHE A 423 -16.42 9.01 -27.74
C PHE A 423 -15.19 9.21 -26.85
N ALA A 424 -14.79 8.17 -26.10
CA ALA A 424 -13.63 8.19 -25.22
C ALA A 424 -12.32 8.51 -25.97
N ASN A 425 -12.24 8.18 -27.26
CA ASN A 425 -11.09 8.41 -28.12
C ASN A 425 -11.23 9.67 -29.00
N GLY A 426 -12.29 10.46 -28.83
CA GLY A 426 -12.53 11.70 -29.57
C GLY A 426 -12.88 11.50 -31.05
N LYS A 427 -13.23 10.28 -31.45
CA LYS A 427 -13.72 9.94 -32.81
C LYS A 427 -15.18 10.32 -33.00
N SER A 428 -15.95 10.35 -31.90
CA SER A 428 -17.34 10.83 -31.87
C SER A 428 -17.45 12.06 -30.97
N LYS A 429 -18.28 13.03 -31.39
CA LYS A 429 -18.70 14.17 -30.54
C LYS A 429 -19.98 13.88 -29.76
N MET A 430 -20.68 12.80 -30.09
CA MET A 430 -21.93 12.40 -29.42
C MET A 430 -21.60 11.72 -28.10
N ASP A 431 -21.83 12.41 -26.97
CA ASP A 431 -21.66 11.84 -25.64
C ASP A 431 -22.69 10.71 -25.42
N PRO A 432 -22.26 9.44 -25.26
CA PRO A 432 -23.19 8.34 -25.07
C PRO A 432 -23.81 8.33 -23.67
N LEU A 433 -23.23 9.06 -22.70
CA LEU A 433 -23.62 8.98 -21.29
C LEU A 433 -25.12 9.22 -21.05
N PRO A 434 -25.78 10.25 -21.64
CA PRO A 434 -27.22 10.44 -21.45
C PRO A 434 -28.05 9.23 -21.87
N ARG A 435 -27.70 8.58 -22.99
CA ARG A 435 -28.37 7.35 -23.45
C ARG A 435 -28.09 6.19 -22.49
N LEU A 436 -26.85 6.04 -22.01
CA LEU A 436 -26.47 5.01 -21.04
C LEU A 436 -27.17 5.19 -19.68
N GLU A 437 -27.56 6.41 -19.34
CA GLU A 437 -28.37 6.74 -18.16
C GLU A 437 -29.89 6.58 -18.40
N GLY A 438 -30.29 6.06 -19.57
CA GLY A 438 -31.70 5.92 -19.94
C GLY A 438 -32.41 7.23 -20.29
N ARG A 439 -31.68 8.34 -20.44
CA ARG A 439 -32.26 9.62 -20.91
C ARG A 439 -32.52 9.51 -22.42
N ARG A 440 -33.72 9.92 -22.84
CA ARG A 440 -34.06 10.00 -24.27
C ARG A 440 -33.21 11.08 -24.93
N THR A 441 -32.27 10.67 -25.78
CA THR A 441 -31.59 11.58 -26.72
C THR A 441 -32.39 11.59 -28.03
N GLY A 442 -33.29 12.55 -28.19
CA GLY A 442 -34.07 12.74 -29.42
C GLY A 442 -33.40 13.73 -30.39
N PRO A 443 -33.78 13.72 -31.69
CA PRO A 443 -33.36 14.74 -32.67
C PRO A 443 -33.93 16.15 -32.44
N GLU A 444 -34.77 16.35 -31.41
CA GLU A 444 -35.60 17.56 -31.28
C GLU A 444 -34.92 18.75 -30.58
N LEU A 445 -33.59 18.76 -30.44
CA LEU A 445 -32.83 19.88 -29.86
C LEU A 445 -31.58 20.23 -30.69
N GLY A 446 -31.71 20.19 -32.02
CA GLY A 446 -30.73 20.70 -32.98
C GLY A 446 -31.26 21.90 -33.73
#